data_AF-A0A4U6X304-F1
#
_entry.id   AF-A0A4U6X304-F1
#
_cell.length_a   1.000
_cell.length_b   1.000
_cell.length_c   1.000
_cell.angle_alpha   90.00
_cell.angle_beta   90.00
_cell.angle_gamma   90.00
#
_symmetry.space_group_name_H-M   'P 1'
#
loop_
_entity.id
_entity.type
_entity.pdbx_description
1 polymer ?
#
loop_
_entity_poly.entity_id
_entity_poly.type
_entity_poly.pdbx_seq_one_letter_code
_entity_poly.pdbx_strand_id
1 'polypeptide(L)'
;MVSFRSLFAAGLAVTSAFAKPVQHLDFTGTSLARRATPLAGYLGYFFRGDDKSNVYMYISDGNDPASFRPALKDDAALLTPTLGTKAVRDPYIVDGGGKDKGKKYFILGTDLNIKETSWDKAQRQGSRSILVWESEDLVTWGKERLVEVETNPTAGMVWAPEALYDQRERKYFVHWASKFYGKDDAEHTGQPGPTMIRYTYTSDFVEFEPPKTYIDMNTTDVIDLTILAGDNNGERFLRFIKDESLKNVFVEASTDGLQGPWLRHPSSDAFIEKDVEGPAAFWDNLDEEKVHLLLDHYGAGGYQLYESKNPASNLGWNKTSTDKFPTGLRHGSVLPIDEATYATVKGKFLSS
;
A
#
# COMPACT_ATOMS: atom_id res chain seq x y z
N MET A 1 57.84 -39.68 37.19
CA MET A 1 57.45 -40.21 35.87
C MET A 1 56.21 -41.08 36.05
N VAL A 2 55.02 -40.45 36.12
CA VAL A 2 53.72 -41.14 35.94
C VAL A 2 52.80 -40.11 35.29
N SER A 3 52.39 -40.43 34.06
CA SER A 3 51.58 -39.60 33.16
C SER A 3 50.10 -39.82 33.47
N PHE A 4 49.37 -38.74 33.75
CA PHE A 4 47.91 -38.73 33.74
C PHE A 4 47.44 -38.67 32.28
N ARG A 5 46.90 -39.77 31.76
CA ARG A 5 46.10 -39.78 30.53
C ARG A 5 44.63 -39.60 30.90
N SER A 6 44.10 -38.38 30.72
CA SER A 6 42.66 -38.13 30.72
C SER A 6 42.11 -38.48 29.34
N LEU A 7 41.10 -39.36 29.30
CA LEU A 7 40.26 -39.58 28.12
C LEU A 7 39.44 -38.32 27.85
N PHE A 8 39.56 -37.75 26.64
CA PHE A 8 38.54 -36.89 26.07
C PHE A 8 37.74 -37.70 25.05
N ALA A 9 36.53 -38.11 25.43
CA ALA A 9 35.53 -38.59 24.49
C ALA A 9 34.82 -37.37 23.90
N ALA A 10 35.09 -37.07 22.63
CA ALA A 10 34.35 -36.07 21.88
C ALA A 10 32.99 -36.67 21.48
N GLY A 11 31.92 -36.29 22.18
CA GLY A 11 30.56 -36.54 21.75
C GLY A 11 30.17 -35.55 20.65
N LEU A 12 30.08 -36.02 19.40
CA LEU A 12 29.38 -35.28 18.35
C LEU A 12 27.88 -35.31 18.68
N ALA A 13 27.35 -34.20 19.19
CA ALA A 13 25.91 -33.96 19.19
C ALA A 13 25.51 -33.54 17.76
N VAL A 14 25.01 -34.49 16.97
CA VAL A 14 24.32 -34.18 15.71
C VAL A 14 22.99 -33.55 16.10
N THR A 15 22.90 -32.23 16.07
CA THR A 15 21.61 -31.53 16.11
C THR A 15 20.94 -31.76 14.76
N SER A 16 20.06 -32.75 14.69
CA SER A 16 19.11 -32.88 13.59
C SER A 16 18.24 -31.63 13.57
N ALA A 17 18.50 -30.71 12.64
CA ALA A 17 17.58 -29.65 12.30
C ALA A 17 16.33 -30.33 11.73
N PHE A 18 15.28 -30.44 12.54
CA PHE A 18 13.96 -30.77 12.03
C PHE A 18 13.55 -29.63 11.12
N ALA A 19 13.64 -29.85 9.80
CA ALA A 19 13.00 -28.99 8.83
C ALA A 19 11.53 -28.87 9.24
N LYS A 20 11.07 -27.64 9.55
CA LYS A 20 9.65 -27.40 9.78
C LYS A 20 8.91 -27.91 8.54
N PRO A 21 7.80 -28.66 8.70
CA PRO A 21 7.04 -29.11 7.55
C PRO A 21 6.68 -27.90 6.68
N VAL A 22 6.92 -28.04 5.37
CA VAL A 22 6.46 -27.09 4.36
C VAL A 22 4.97 -26.90 4.60
N GLN A 23 4.56 -25.71 5.02
CA GLN A 23 3.15 -25.37 5.10
C GLN A 23 2.64 -25.34 3.66
N HIS A 24 1.96 -26.40 3.26
CA HIS A 24 1.15 -26.37 2.05
C HIS A 24 0.07 -25.33 2.28
N LEU A 25 0.18 -24.21 1.57
CA LEU A 25 -0.84 -23.17 1.56
C LEU A 25 -2.00 -23.66 0.73
N ASP A 26 -2.90 -24.40 1.39
CA ASP A 26 -4.17 -24.80 0.80
C ASP A 26 -5.20 -23.70 1.06
N PHE A 27 -5.30 -22.76 0.11
CA PHE A 27 -6.34 -21.73 0.10
C PHE A 27 -7.65 -22.22 -0.54
N THR A 28 -7.78 -23.51 -0.91
CA THR A 28 -8.98 -24.02 -1.60
C THR A 28 -10.23 -24.02 -0.72
N GLY A 29 -10.09 -23.82 0.60
CA GLY A 29 -11.20 -23.64 1.55
C GLY A 29 -11.35 -22.23 2.13
N THR A 30 -10.55 -21.25 1.71
CA THR A 30 -10.51 -19.91 2.30
C THR A 30 -11.20 -18.90 1.40
N SER A 31 -12.52 -18.78 1.52
CA SER A 31 -13.25 -17.66 0.91
C SER A 31 -12.73 -16.33 1.47
N LEU A 32 -12.06 -15.56 0.62
CA LEU A 32 -11.81 -14.14 0.79
C LEU A 32 -12.94 -13.41 0.03
N ALA A 33 -14.20 -13.61 0.41
CA ALA A 33 -15.32 -12.94 -0.24
C ALA A 33 -15.40 -11.45 0.13
N ARG A 34 -16.40 -10.74 -0.41
CA ARG A 34 -16.75 -9.35 -0.06
C ARG A 34 -18.19 -9.24 0.50
N ARG A 35 -18.38 -8.38 1.53
CA ARG A 35 -19.69 -8.00 2.08
C ARG A 35 -20.38 -7.07 1.09
N ALA A 36 -21.43 -7.58 0.43
CA ALA A 36 -22.14 -6.84 -0.62
C ALA A 36 -23.20 -5.88 -0.06
N THR A 37 -23.01 -4.59 -0.31
CA THR A 37 -24.08 -3.68 -0.80
C THR A 37 -23.96 -3.67 -2.32
N PRO A 38 -25.03 -3.52 -3.13
CA PRO A 38 -24.89 -3.47 -4.58
C PRO A 38 -23.98 -2.32 -5.00
N LEU A 39 -22.92 -2.61 -5.75
CA LEU A 39 -21.93 -1.64 -6.20
C LEU A 39 -22.16 -1.28 -7.66
N ALA A 40 -21.81 -0.05 -8.00
CA ALA A 40 -22.08 0.53 -9.29
C ALA A 40 -20.82 0.92 -10.05
N GLY A 41 -19.67 1.03 -9.38
CA GLY A 41 -18.40 1.27 -10.04
C GLY A 41 -17.24 1.50 -9.08
N TYR A 42 -16.24 2.22 -9.56
CA TYR A 42 -14.99 2.50 -8.88
C TYR A 42 -14.60 3.97 -9.04
N LEU A 43 -13.95 4.51 -8.02
CA LEU A 43 -13.21 5.77 -8.07
C LEU A 43 -11.72 5.47 -8.00
N GLY A 44 -10.95 6.07 -8.90
CA GLY A 44 -9.49 5.99 -8.89
C GLY A 44 -8.88 7.32 -8.45
N TYR A 45 -7.87 7.26 -7.60
CA TYR A 45 -7.14 8.43 -7.11
C TYR A 45 -5.67 8.23 -7.44
N PHE A 46 -5.10 9.09 -8.27
CA PHE A 46 -3.75 8.92 -8.82
C PHE A 46 -3.02 10.25 -8.91
N PHE A 47 -1.69 10.22 -8.99
CA PHE A 47 -0.92 11.36 -9.47
C PHE A 47 -0.42 11.11 -10.91
N ARG A 48 0.10 12.16 -11.55
CA ARG A 48 0.49 12.15 -12.96
C ARG A 48 1.95 12.55 -13.10
N GLY A 49 2.84 11.60 -12.80
CA GLY A 49 4.28 11.77 -12.97
C GLY A 49 4.84 13.03 -12.29
N ASP A 50 5.97 13.50 -12.82
CA ASP A 50 6.77 14.54 -12.16
C ASP A 50 6.28 15.96 -12.48
N ASP A 51 5.55 16.16 -13.58
CA ASP A 51 5.05 17.46 -14.01
C ASP A 51 3.71 17.85 -13.39
N LYS A 52 3.00 16.88 -12.79
CA LYS A 52 1.66 17.05 -12.24
C LYS A 52 1.49 16.22 -10.95
N SER A 53 2.29 16.55 -9.93
CA SER A 53 2.22 15.95 -8.59
C SER A 53 1.06 16.54 -7.76
N ASN A 54 -0.16 16.28 -8.23
CA ASN A 54 -1.44 16.60 -7.60
C ASN A 54 -2.26 15.32 -7.47
N VAL A 55 -3.39 15.38 -6.75
CA VAL A 55 -4.36 14.27 -6.76
C VAL A 55 -5.34 14.46 -7.92
N TYR A 56 -5.48 13.44 -8.74
CA TYR A 56 -6.43 13.36 -9.84
C TYR A 56 -7.42 12.24 -9.57
N MET A 57 -8.69 12.51 -9.88
CA MET A 57 -9.79 11.59 -9.64
C MET A 57 -10.37 11.09 -10.96
N TYR A 58 -10.57 9.78 -11.02
CA TYR A 58 -11.15 9.05 -12.14
C TYR A 58 -12.36 8.26 -11.68
N ILE A 59 -13.30 8.05 -12.58
CA ILE A 59 -14.50 7.24 -12.34
C ILE A 59 -14.60 6.17 -13.41
N SER A 60 -14.97 4.95 -13.01
CA SER A 60 -15.12 3.85 -13.95
C SER A 60 -16.41 3.94 -14.78
N ASP A 61 -16.46 3.23 -15.90
CA ASP A 61 -17.70 2.98 -16.64
C ASP A 61 -18.46 1.80 -16.03
N GLY A 62 -19.39 2.10 -15.11
CA GLY A 62 -20.04 1.07 -14.31
C GLY A 62 -19.05 0.21 -13.53
N ASN A 63 -19.32 -1.09 -13.44
CA ASN A 63 -18.47 -2.08 -12.78
C ASN A 63 -17.30 -2.59 -13.63
N ASP A 64 -16.94 -1.92 -14.73
CA ASP A 64 -15.75 -2.28 -15.54
C ASP A 64 -14.46 -1.80 -14.83
N PRO A 65 -13.63 -2.71 -14.30
CA PRO A 65 -12.41 -2.37 -13.54
C PRO A 65 -11.26 -1.88 -14.43
N ALA A 66 -11.40 -1.99 -15.76
CA ALA A 66 -10.38 -1.60 -16.74
C ALA A 66 -10.74 -0.31 -17.50
N SER A 67 -11.92 0.26 -17.25
CA SER A 67 -12.45 1.40 -18.00
C SER A 67 -12.66 2.58 -17.07
N PHE A 68 -11.78 3.58 -17.14
CA PHE A 68 -11.83 4.79 -16.33
C PHE A 68 -11.79 6.04 -17.20
N ARG A 69 -12.43 7.11 -16.73
CA ARG A 69 -12.33 8.46 -17.33
C ARG A 69 -12.11 9.52 -16.26
N PRO A 70 -11.49 10.67 -16.60
CA PRO A 70 -11.39 11.78 -15.68
C PRO A 70 -12.76 12.11 -15.08
N ALA A 71 -12.82 12.22 -13.76
CA ALA A 71 -14.05 12.62 -13.09
C ALA A 71 -14.31 14.11 -13.32
N LEU A 72 -13.25 14.94 -13.26
CA LEU A 72 -13.34 16.40 -13.41
C LEU A 72 -13.18 16.83 -14.87
N LYS A 73 -13.88 17.92 -15.23
CA LYS A 73 -13.77 18.56 -16.55
C LYS A 73 -12.33 18.94 -16.85
N ASP A 74 -11.94 18.76 -18.11
CA ASP A 74 -10.58 19.05 -18.62
C ASP A 74 -9.47 18.33 -17.85
N ASP A 75 -9.84 17.27 -17.12
CA ASP A 75 -8.91 16.44 -16.34
C ASP A 75 -8.13 17.26 -15.30
N ALA A 76 -8.82 18.24 -14.72
CA ALA A 76 -8.30 19.11 -13.67
C ALA A 76 -7.95 18.30 -12.40
N ALA A 77 -6.96 18.80 -11.65
CA ALA A 77 -6.61 18.22 -10.36
C ALA A 77 -7.79 18.35 -9.38
N LEU A 78 -8.06 17.27 -8.64
CA LEU A 78 -9.00 17.28 -7.52
C LEU A 78 -8.41 18.04 -6.34
N LEU A 79 -7.14 17.75 -5.99
CA LEU A 79 -6.44 18.36 -4.87
C LEU A 79 -5.05 18.81 -5.31
N THR A 80 -4.72 20.06 -5.03
CA THR A 80 -3.39 20.65 -5.26
C THR A 80 -2.81 21.06 -3.92
N PRO A 81 -1.72 20.42 -3.44
CA PRO A 81 -1.14 20.74 -2.15
C PRO A 81 -0.47 22.13 -2.15
N THR A 82 -0.61 22.86 -1.04
CA THR A 82 0.04 24.15 -0.80
C THR A 82 0.97 24.14 0.41
N LEU A 83 0.90 23.09 1.24
CA LEU A 83 1.82 22.80 2.34
C LEU A 83 3.01 21.92 1.91
N GLY A 84 3.99 21.82 2.82
CA GLY A 84 5.16 20.93 2.65
C GLY A 84 5.98 21.30 1.41
N THR A 85 6.28 20.29 0.61
CA THR A 85 6.98 20.41 -0.68
C THR A 85 6.10 20.97 -1.80
N LYS A 86 4.80 21.21 -1.53
CA LYS A 86 3.80 21.70 -2.50
C LYS A 86 3.59 20.75 -3.68
N ALA A 87 3.77 19.46 -3.43
CA ALA A 87 3.53 18.37 -4.35
C ALA A 87 3.09 17.13 -3.58
N VAL A 88 2.27 16.30 -4.20
CA VAL A 88 1.78 15.05 -3.63
C VAL A 88 2.00 13.90 -4.61
N ARG A 89 2.45 12.76 -4.08
CA ARG A 89 2.56 11.50 -4.79
C ARG A 89 1.81 10.41 -4.04
N ASP A 90 1.57 9.29 -4.71
CA ASP A 90 1.03 8.06 -4.13
C ASP A 90 -0.28 8.29 -3.34
N PRO A 91 -1.31 8.94 -3.93
CA PRO A 91 -2.53 9.23 -3.18
C PRO A 91 -3.32 7.97 -2.85
N TYR A 92 -3.64 7.80 -1.57
CA TYR A 92 -4.42 6.69 -1.06
C TYR A 92 -5.78 7.14 -0.50
N ILE A 93 -6.87 6.63 -1.08
CA ILE A 93 -8.23 6.84 -0.58
C ILE A 93 -8.56 5.85 0.54
N VAL A 94 -8.93 6.40 1.70
CA VAL A 94 -9.37 5.65 2.87
C VAL A 94 -10.88 5.74 2.98
N ASP A 95 -11.56 4.60 2.96
CA ASP A 95 -12.96 4.49 3.39
C ASP A 95 -13.03 4.51 4.92
N GLY A 96 -13.84 5.42 5.47
CA GLY A 96 -13.97 5.61 6.91
C GLY A 96 -14.38 4.33 7.63
N GLY A 97 -13.81 4.09 8.80
CA GLY A 97 -14.14 2.97 9.67
C GLY A 97 -14.76 3.41 10.99
N GLY A 98 -15.22 2.45 11.79
CA GLY A 98 -15.76 2.73 13.12
C GLY A 98 -16.87 3.81 13.12
N LYS A 99 -16.60 4.94 13.77
CA LYS A 99 -17.52 6.09 13.88
C LYS A 99 -17.73 6.84 12.55
N ASP A 100 -16.75 6.74 11.64
CA ASP A 100 -16.68 7.45 10.37
C ASP A 100 -17.24 6.63 9.21
N LYS A 101 -17.59 5.37 9.44
CA LYS A 101 -18.08 4.44 8.40
C LYS A 101 -19.30 4.98 7.68
N GLY A 102 -19.19 5.11 6.35
CA GLY A 102 -20.22 5.68 5.48
C GLY A 102 -20.50 7.17 5.73
N LYS A 103 -19.56 7.89 6.38
CA LYS A 103 -19.70 9.31 6.71
C LYS A 103 -18.48 10.13 6.35
N LYS A 104 -17.28 9.55 6.41
CA LYS A 104 -16.05 10.25 6.06
C LYS A 104 -15.13 9.40 5.23
N TYR A 105 -14.34 10.10 4.45
CA TYR A 105 -13.30 9.58 3.57
C TYR A 105 -12.06 10.44 3.76
N PHE A 106 -10.90 9.83 3.59
CA PHE A 106 -9.63 10.54 3.71
C PHE A 106 -8.76 10.26 2.50
N ILE A 107 -8.00 11.25 2.06
CA ILE A 107 -6.90 11.02 1.11
C ILE A 107 -5.60 11.28 1.85
N LEU A 108 -4.72 10.28 1.81
CA LEU A 108 -3.34 10.39 2.24
C LEU A 108 -2.45 10.58 1.01
N GLY A 109 -1.26 11.14 1.20
CA GLY A 109 -0.26 11.15 0.14
C GLY A 109 1.14 11.51 0.63
N THR A 110 2.12 11.10 -0.17
CA THR A 110 3.53 11.42 0.02
C THR A 110 3.77 12.91 -0.22
N ASP A 111 4.33 13.61 0.75
CA ASP A 111 4.81 14.99 0.59
C ASP A 111 6.18 14.99 -0.12
N LEU A 112 6.16 15.00 -1.46
CA LEU A 112 7.37 14.95 -2.27
C LEU A 112 7.23 15.70 -3.59
N ASN A 113 8.08 16.71 -3.78
CA ASN A 113 8.29 17.40 -5.03
C ASN A 113 9.64 16.99 -5.65
N ILE A 114 9.62 16.02 -6.56
CA ILE A 114 10.86 15.50 -7.16
C ILE A 114 11.57 16.52 -8.07
N LYS A 115 10.88 17.58 -8.53
CA LYS A 115 11.50 18.64 -9.34
C LYS A 115 12.39 19.57 -8.53
N GLU A 116 12.14 19.69 -7.24
CA GLU A 116 12.86 20.58 -6.32
C GLU A 116 13.89 19.82 -5.45
N THR A 117 14.11 18.54 -5.74
CA THR A 117 15.06 17.69 -5.01
C THR A 117 15.71 16.65 -5.94
N SER A 118 16.54 15.76 -5.39
CA SER A 118 17.03 14.57 -6.07
C SER A 118 16.50 13.32 -5.38
N TRP A 119 16.51 12.17 -6.05
CA TRP A 119 16.11 10.90 -5.43
C TRP A 119 16.96 10.53 -4.21
N ASP A 120 18.26 10.86 -4.21
CA ASP A 120 19.14 10.63 -3.06
C ASP A 120 18.76 11.57 -1.89
N LYS A 121 18.57 12.87 -2.17
CA LYS A 121 18.17 13.84 -1.15
C LYS A 121 16.78 13.55 -0.60
N ALA A 122 15.84 13.11 -1.43
CA ALA A 122 14.49 12.74 -1.01
C ALA A 122 14.46 11.52 -0.08
N GLN A 123 15.44 10.62 -0.18
CA GLN A 123 15.57 9.47 0.72
C GLN A 123 16.30 9.82 2.02
N ARG A 124 17.27 10.74 1.96
CA ARG A 124 18.07 11.14 3.12
C ARG A 124 17.37 12.20 3.97
N GLN A 125 16.80 13.19 3.33
CA GLN A 125 16.32 14.44 3.95
C GLN A 125 14.91 14.75 3.45
N GLY A 126 14.12 13.72 3.18
CA GLY A 126 12.74 13.82 2.73
C GLY A 126 11.79 14.26 3.84
N SER A 127 10.54 14.52 3.44
CA SER A 127 9.49 14.79 4.41
C SER A 127 9.28 13.56 5.31
N ARG A 128 9.13 13.80 6.61
CA ARG A 128 8.67 12.79 7.60
C ARG A 128 7.18 12.90 7.88
N SER A 129 6.48 13.65 7.02
CA SER A 129 5.06 13.95 7.13
C SER A 129 4.26 13.37 5.97
N ILE A 130 2.97 13.18 6.19
CA ILE A 130 1.98 12.85 5.16
C ILE A 130 1.05 14.03 4.95
N LEU A 131 0.57 14.17 3.72
CA LEU A 131 -0.55 15.06 3.42
C LEU A 131 -1.86 14.32 3.72
N VAL A 132 -2.83 15.02 4.31
CA VAL A 132 -4.15 14.48 4.65
C VAL A 132 -5.25 15.45 4.23
N TRP A 133 -6.22 14.94 3.49
CA TRP A 133 -7.51 15.60 3.24
C TRP A 133 -8.66 14.76 3.77
N GLU A 134 -9.78 15.40 4.08
CA GLU A 134 -11.00 14.76 4.58
C GLU A 134 -12.19 15.20 3.74
N SER A 135 -13.13 14.30 3.49
CA SER A 135 -14.39 14.55 2.79
C SER A 135 -15.52 13.76 3.43
N GLU A 136 -16.74 14.28 3.37
CA GLU A 136 -17.95 13.56 3.79
C GLU A 136 -18.71 12.92 2.61
N ASP A 137 -18.39 13.31 1.37
CA ASP A 137 -19.17 13.02 0.17
C ASP A 137 -18.32 12.61 -1.06
N LEU A 138 -16.99 12.45 -0.88
CA LEU A 138 -15.98 12.15 -1.91
C LEU A 138 -15.80 13.23 -2.99
N VAL A 139 -16.58 14.31 -2.97
CA VAL A 139 -16.58 15.36 -4.00
C VAL A 139 -16.16 16.73 -3.45
N THR A 140 -16.47 17.00 -2.19
CA THR A 140 -16.12 18.21 -1.46
C THR A 140 -15.04 17.85 -0.45
N TRP A 141 -13.86 18.43 -0.61
CA TRP A 141 -12.70 18.14 0.23
C TRP A 141 -12.38 19.32 1.15
N GLY A 142 -12.09 19.00 2.40
CA GLY A 142 -11.64 19.95 3.40
C GLY A 142 -10.22 20.48 3.11
N LYS A 143 -9.74 21.33 4.02
CA LYS A 143 -8.38 21.87 3.92
C LYS A 143 -7.34 20.76 4.10
N GLU A 144 -6.24 20.90 3.37
CA GLU A 144 -5.08 20.04 3.54
C GLU A 144 -4.48 20.16 4.95
N ARG A 145 -3.91 19.06 5.44
CA ARG A 145 -3.07 19.00 6.63
C ARG A 145 -1.76 18.34 6.25
N LEU A 146 -0.65 18.81 6.82
CA LEU A 146 0.65 18.14 6.76
C LEU A 146 0.96 17.63 8.16
N VAL A 147 1.01 16.31 8.34
CA VAL A 147 1.14 15.69 9.66
C VAL A 147 2.40 14.84 9.73
N GLU A 148 3.29 15.15 10.68
CA GLU A 148 4.48 14.34 10.96
C GLU A 148 4.07 13.02 11.60
N VAL A 149 4.32 11.90 10.91
CA VAL A 149 3.96 10.55 11.38
C VAL A 149 5.18 9.71 11.76
N GLU A 150 6.36 10.04 11.23
CA GLU A 150 7.62 9.41 11.61
C GLU A 150 8.44 10.36 12.49
N THR A 151 8.20 10.27 13.80
CA THR A 151 8.85 11.13 14.79
C THR A 151 10.28 10.69 15.12
N ASN A 152 10.76 9.54 14.63
CA ASN A 152 12.16 9.16 14.80
C ASN A 152 13.07 10.11 13.99
N PRO A 153 13.99 10.86 14.62
CA PRO A 153 14.84 11.81 13.92
C PRO A 153 15.84 11.14 12.97
N THR A 154 16.11 9.83 13.11
CA THR A 154 17.01 9.12 12.20
C THR A 154 16.34 8.64 10.91
N ALA A 155 15.03 8.89 10.75
CA ALA A 155 14.30 8.53 9.54
C ALA A 155 14.62 9.48 8.41
N GLY A 156 14.83 8.93 7.21
CA GLY A 156 15.13 9.73 6.03
C GLY A 156 13.90 10.28 5.30
N MET A 157 12.78 9.57 5.34
CA MET A 157 11.56 9.89 4.58
C MET A 157 10.33 9.12 5.05
N VAL A 158 9.15 9.56 4.62
CA VAL A 158 7.85 8.88 4.71
C VAL A 158 7.24 8.83 3.32
N TRP A 159 7.14 7.64 2.73
CA TRP A 159 6.64 7.44 1.36
C TRP A 159 5.50 6.43 1.26
N ALA A 160 4.64 6.63 0.26
CA ALA A 160 3.47 5.81 -0.08
C ALA A 160 2.60 5.47 1.14
N PRO A 161 2.04 6.48 1.83
CA PRO A 161 1.21 6.21 3.00
C PRO A 161 -0.15 5.64 2.58
N GLU A 162 -0.54 4.53 3.21
CA GLU A 162 -1.91 4.02 3.15
C GLU A 162 -2.49 3.83 4.55
N ALA A 163 -3.81 3.64 4.63
CA ALA A 163 -4.46 3.31 5.88
C ALA A 163 -5.71 2.47 5.69
N LEU A 164 -6.00 1.62 6.67
CA LEU A 164 -7.27 0.92 6.79
C LEU A 164 -7.72 0.89 8.25
N TYR A 165 -9.02 0.73 8.48
CA TYR A 165 -9.55 0.63 9.83
C TYR A 165 -9.36 -0.78 10.39
N ASP A 166 -8.55 -0.88 11.45
CA ASP A 166 -8.34 -2.11 12.21
C ASP A 166 -9.51 -2.31 13.18
N GLN A 167 -10.30 -3.35 12.94
CA GLN A 167 -11.46 -3.67 13.77
C GLN A 167 -11.08 -4.11 15.19
N ARG A 168 -9.90 -4.74 15.38
CA ARG A 168 -9.44 -5.23 16.68
C ARG A 168 -9.00 -4.06 17.57
N GLU A 169 -8.22 -3.14 17.01
CA GLU A 169 -7.73 -1.95 17.72
C GLU A 169 -8.71 -0.77 17.72
N ARG A 170 -9.74 -0.82 16.87
CA ARG A 170 -10.76 0.23 16.69
C ARG A 170 -10.15 1.60 16.32
N LYS A 171 -9.11 1.56 15.50
CA LYS A 171 -8.33 2.71 15.01
C LYS A 171 -7.91 2.47 13.56
N TYR A 172 -7.52 3.52 12.87
CA TYR A 172 -6.87 3.39 11.56
C TYR A 172 -5.43 2.93 11.76
N PHE A 173 -5.09 1.81 11.13
CA PHE A 173 -3.72 1.35 10.93
C PHE A 173 -3.15 2.10 9.73
N VAL A 174 -2.19 2.99 9.97
CA VAL A 174 -1.55 3.81 8.93
C VAL A 174 -0.12 3.31 8.75
N HIS A 175 0.29 3.07 7.51
CA HIS A 175 1.63 2.55 7.22
C HIS A 175 2.31 3.27 6.06
N TRP A 176 3.63 3.24 6.01
CA TRP A 176 4.46 3.90 5.01
C TRP A 176 5.84 3.24 4.92
N ALA A 177 6.55 3.48 3.82
CA ALA A 177 7.95 3.10 3.68
C ALA A 177 8.88 4.16 4.28
N SER A 178 9.93 3.72 4.98
CA SER A 178 10.98 4.60 5.53
C SER A 178 12.32 3.87 5.62
N LYS A 179 13.43 4.60 5.59
CA LYS A 179 14.76 4.08 5.92
C LYS A 179 15.44 4.94 6.96
N PHE A 180 16.40 4.36 7.67
CA PHE A 180 16.98 4.96 8.86
C PHE A 180 18.50 5.05 8.77
N TYR A 181 19.04 6.13 9.33
CA TYR A 181 20.47 6.44 9.40
C TYR A 181 21.01 6.25 10.81
N GLY A 182 22.34 6.36 10.96
CA GLY A 182 22.99 6.25 12.26
C GLY A 182 22.55 7.35 13.22
N LYS A 183 22.41 7.03 14.51
CA LYS A 183 22.06 8.03 15.54
C LYS A 183 23.07 9.18 15.64
N ASP A 184 24.33 8.91 15.29
CA ASP A 184 25.43 9.88 15.26
C ASP A 184 25.61 10.54 13.88
N ASP A 185 24.71 10.28 12.91
CA ASP A 185 24.73 10.81 11.54
C ASP A 185 23.56 11.76 11.32
N ALA A 186 23.53 12.90 12.03
CA ALA A 186 22.42 13.85 11.98
C ALA A 186 22.14 14.44 10.58
N GLU A 187 23.16 14.43 9.69
CA GLU A 187 23.05 14.96 8.32
C GLU A 187 22.64 13.87 7.30
N HIS A 188 22.47 12.62 7.76
CA HIS A 188 22.14 11.45 6.94
C HIS A 188 23.09 11.27 5.75
N THR A 189 24.40 11.41 5.99
CA THR A 189 25.47 11.30 4.99
C THR A 189 26.03 9.89 4.85
N GLY A 190 25.85 9.07 5.89
CA GLY A 190 26.30 7.69 5.97
C GLY A 190 25.45 6.73 5.14
N GLN A 191 25.75 5.44 5.29
CA GLN A 191 24.94 4.38 4.69
C GLN A 191 23.68 4.16 5.55
N PRO A 192 22.47 4.19 4.95
CA PRO A 192 21.26 3.83 5.67
C PRO A 192 21.17 2.31 5.87
N GLY A 193 20.30 1.89 6.78
CA GLY A 193 19.74 0.54 6.76
C GLY A 193 18.78 0.34 5.57
N PRO A 194 18.24 -0.89 5.40
CA PRO A 194 17.24 -1.14 4.38
C PRO A 194 15.96 -0.34 4.62
N THR A 195 15.25 -0.08 3.55
CA THR A 195 13.91 0.48 3.58
C THR A 195 12.94 -0.55 4.15
N MET A 196 12.19 -0.15 5.16
CA MET A 196 11.26 -0.98 5.91
C MET A 196 9.88 -0.33 5.92
N ILE A 197 8.86 -1.13 6.19
CA ILE A 197 7.51 -0.60 6.39
C ILE A 197 7.31 -0.27 7.86
N ARG A 198 6.92 0.98 8.10
CA ARG A 198 6.58 1.55 9.39
C ARG A 198 5.07 1.66 9.51
N TYR A 199 4.56 1.71 10.73
CA TYR A 199 3.15 1.93 10.97
C TYR A 199 2.89 2.68 12.26
N THR A 200 1.69 3.23 12.38
CA THR A 200 1.13 3.74 13.62
C THR A 200 -0.40 3.60 13.62
N TYR A 201 -1.02 3.90 14.75
CA TYR A 201 -2.47 4.02 14.87
C TYR A 201 -2.92 5.46 15.07
N THR A 202 -4.08 5.80 14.52
CA THR A 202 -4.79 7.06 14.76
C THR A 202 -6.30 6.82 14.79
N SER A 203 -7.05 7.69 15.47
CA SER A 203 -8.52 7.66 15.45
C SER A 203 -9.17 8.71 14.54
N ASP A 204 -8.38 9.65 13.99
CA ASP A 204 -8.90 10.84 13.32
C ASP A 204 -7.94 11.49 12.31
N PHE A 205 -6.76 10.91 12.09
CA PHE A 205 -5.70 11.47 11.25
C PHE A 205 -5.22 12.86 11.70
N VAL A 206 -5.45 13.24 12.95
CA VAL A 206 -4.90 14.45 13.60
C VAL A 206 -3.77 14.05 14.53
N GLU A 207 -4.06 13.15 15.46
CA GLU A 207 -3.08 12.64 16.44
C GLU A 207 -2.72 11.21 16.10
N PHE A 208 -1.41 10.93 16.12
CA PHE A 208 -0.85 9.63 15.78
C PHE A 208 -0.10 9.09 16.99
N GLU A 209 -0.20 7.78 17.20
CA GLU A 209 0.62 7.10 18.19
C GLU A 209 2.10 7.09 17.77
N PRO A 210 3.04 6.80 18.68
CA PRO A 210 4.43 6.62 18.31
C PRO A 210 4.60 5.49 17.27
N PRO A 211 5.34 5.74 16.17
CA PRO A 211 5.46 4.78 15.08
C PRO A 211 6.30 3.55 15.46
N LYS A 212 5.94 2.40 14.90
CA LYS A 212 6.59 1.10 15.10
C LYS A 212 6.96 0.47 13.75
N THR A 213 7.85 -0.53 13.77
CA THR A 213 8.21 -1.28 12.57
C THR A 213 7.13 -2.33 12.33
N TYR A 214 6.62 -2.38 11.10
CA TYR A 214 5.65 -3.39 10.68
C TYR A 214 6.34 -4.52 9.91
N ILE A 215 7.12 -4.17 8.88
CA ILE A 215 7.83 -5.13 8.04
C ILE A 215 9.29 -4.71 7.95
N ASP A 216 10.17 -5.59 8.41
CA ASP A 216 11.61 -5.49 8.24
C ASP A 216 12.12 -6.82 7.67
N MET A 217 12.58 -6.79 6.42
CA MET A 217 13.13 -7.95 5.72
C MET A 217 14.66 -8.05 5.87
N ASN A 218 15.23 -7.32 6.83
CA ASN A 218 16.63 -7.32 7.29
C ASN A 218 17.68 -6.86 6.26
N THR A 219 17.68 -7.41 5.05
CA THR A 219 18.63 -7.04 3.99
C THR A 219 17.95 -6.60 2.70
N THR A 220 16.64 -6.76 2.61
CA THR A 220 15.84 -6.40 1.44
C THR A 220 15.16 -5.06 1.66
N ASP A 221 15.34 -4.14 0.72
CA ASP A 221 14.54 -2.91 0.66
C ASP A 221 13.10 -3.24 0.26
N VAL A 222 12.14 -2.86 1.08
CA VAL A 222 10.71 -2.98 0.77
C VAL A 222 10.02 -1.63 0.79
N ILE A 223 9.17 -1.39 -0.21
CA ILE A 223 8.36 -0.18 -0.36
C ILE A 223 6.94 -0.55 -0.81
N ASP A 224 6.09 0.48 -0.97
CA ASP A 224 4.76 0.39 -1.58
C ASP A 224 3.94 -0.81 -1.08
N LEU A 225 3.75 -0.85 0.24
CA LEU A 225 2.86 -1.82 0.86
C LEU A 225 1.42 -1.44 0.53
N THR A 226 0.63 -2.39 0.06
CA THR A 226 -0.83 -2.27 -0.03
C THR A 226 -1.50 -3.43 0.67
N ILE A 227 -2.49 -3.14 1.52
CA ILE A 227 -3.24 -4.16 2.27
C ILE A 227 -4.69 -4.23 1.77
N LEU A 228 -5.10 -5.40 1.30
CA LEU A 228 -6.48 -5.70 0.93
C LEU A 228 -7.15 -6.53 2.03
N ALA A 229 -8.16 -5.97 2.68
CA ALA A 229 -8.97 -6.68 3.67
C ALA A 229 -9.93 -7.68 2.99
N GLY A 230 -10.00 -8.89 3.51
CA GLY A 230 -11.04 -9.88 3.17
C GLY A 230 -12.20 -9.85 4.15
N ASP A 231 -13.21 -10.68 3.90
CA ASP A 231 -14.53 -10.58 4.56
C ASP A 231 -14.72 -11.10 5.98
N ASN A 232 -13.65 -11.43 6.68
CA ASN A 232 -13.76 -12.13 7.97
C ASN A 232 -13.53 -11.19 9.15
N ASN A 233 -14.30 -10.11 9.28
CA ASN A 233 -14.27 -9.20 10.45
C ASN A 233 -12.85 -8.73 10.84
N GLY A 234 -11.95 -8.54 9.88
CA GLY A 234 -10.57 -8.13 10.15
C GLY A 234 -9.64 -9.27 10.59
N GLU A 235 -9.90 -10.51 10.18
CA GLU A 235 -8.99 -11.64 10.38
C GLU A 235 -8.19 -11.96 9.11
N ARG A 236 -8.79 -11.80 7.93
CA ARG A 236 -8.15 -12.16 6.67
C ARG A 236 -7.69 -10.95 5.88
N PHE A 237 -6.44 -10.97 5.46
CA PHE A 237 -5.84 -9.90 4.67
C PHE A 237 -4.90 -10.47 3.62
N LEU A 238 -4.81 -9.78 2.50
CA LEU A 238 -3.70 -9.88 1.58
C LEU A 238 -2.83 -8.64 1.75
N ARG A 239 -1.53 -8.78 1.57
CA ARG A 239 -0.64 -7.64 1.43
C ARG A 239 0.27 -7.81 0.22
N PHE A 240 0.36 -6.77 -0.58
CA PHE A 240 1.19 -6.67 -1.76
C PHE A 240 2.37 -5.77 -1.43
N ILE A 241 3.58 -6.22 -1.73
CA ILE A 241 4.81 -5.53 -1.33
C ILE A 241 5.75 -5.47 -2.51
N LYS A 242 6.33 -4.30 -2.75
CA LYS A 242 7.44 -4.13 -3.68
C LYS A 242 8.76 -4.50 -3.00
N ASP A 243 9.42 -5.52 -3.53
CA ASP A 243 10.84 -5.78 -3.30
C ASP A 243 11.66 -4.84 -4.19
N GLU A 244 12.29 -3.84 -3.60
CA GLU A 244 13.06 -2.84 -4.31
C GLU A 244 14.49 -3.34 -4.64
N SER A 245 14.93 -4.45 -4.05
CA SER A 245 16.19 -5.11 -4.41
C SER A 245 16.05 -5.97 -5.67
N LEU A 246 14.95 -6.72 -5.80
CA LEU A 246 14.65 -7.59 -6.95
C LEU A 246 13.77 -6.92 -8.02
N LYS A 247 13.24 -5.73 -7.71
CA LYS A 247 12.33 -4.94 -8.54
C LYS A 247 11.01 -5.64 -8.86
N ASN A 248 10.52 -6.52 -7.99
CA ASN A 248 9.27 -7.25 -8.21
C ASN A 248 8.21 -6.97 -7.12
N VAL A 249 6.95 -7.28 -7.43
CA VAL A 249 5.86 -7.25 -6.44
C VAL A 249 5.44 -8.67 -6.11
N PHE A 250 5.26 -8.95 -4.83
CA PHE A 250 4.78 -10.23 -4.32
C PHE A 250 3.62 -10.03 -3.34
N VAL A 251 2.85 -11.09 -3.11
CA VAL A 251 1.74 -11.13 -2.17
C VAL A 251 2.00 -12.08 -1.01
N GLU A 252 1.52 -11.70 0.17
CA GLU A 252 1.42 -12.55 1.36
C GLU A 252 -0.01 -12.50 1.89
N ALA A 253 -0.43 -13.55 2.58
CA ALA A 253 -1.77 -13.64 3.16
C ALA A 253 -1.70 -13.87 4.68
N SER A 254 -2.63 -13.27 5.41
CA SER A 254 -2.86 -13.57 6.82
C SER A 254 -4.30 -14.02 7.04
N THR A 255 -4.49 -14.90 8.03
CA THR A 255 -5.79 -15.34 8.53
C THR A 255 -5.99 -15.03 10.01
N ASP A 256 -5.09 -14.26 10.62
CA ASP A 256 -5.15 -13.89 12.04
C ASP A 256 -4.85 -12.40 12.27
N GLY A 257 -5.42 -11.54 11.45
CA GLY A 257 -5.34 -10.10 11.64
C GLY A 257 -4.10 -9.44 11.01
N LEU A 258 -4.03 -8.11 11.08
CA LEU A 258 -2.89 -7.34 10.56
C LEU A 258 -1.57 -7.70 11.25
N GLN A 259 -1.61 -7.95 12.56
CA GLN A 259 -0.46 -8.30 13.37
C GLN A 259 -0.21 -9.82 13.45
N GLY A 260 -1.00 -10.62 12.73
CA GLY A 260 -0.86 -12.07 12.69
C GLY A 260 0.33 -12.54 11.86
N PRO A 261 0.59 -13.86 11.82
CA PRO A 261 1.54 -14.42 10.87
C PRO A 261 1.10 -14.16 9.43
N TRP A 262 2.09 -13.90 8.57
CA TRP A 262 1.91 -13.70 7.14
C TRP A 262 2.55 -14.86 6.37
N LEU A 263 1.80 -15.40 5.43
CA LEU A 263 2.16 -16.58 4.65
C LEU A 263 2.48 -16.15 3.22
N ARG A 264 3.68 -16.50 2.75
CA ARG A 264 4.14 -16.31 1.37
C ARG A 264 4.34 -17.66 0.72
N HIS A 265 4.25 -17.70 -0.61
CA HIS A 265 4.72 -18.83 -1.38
C HIS A 265 6.18 -19.17 -0.98
N PRO A 266 6.55 -20.45 -0.76
CA PRO A 266 7.83 -20.82 -0.16
C PRO A 266 9.05 -20.56 -1.06
N SER A 267 8.84 -20.44 -2.38
CA SER A 267 9.89 -20.02 -3.30
C SER A 267 9.97 -18.50 -3.38
N SER A 268 11.17 -17.94 -3.15
CA SER A 268 11.48 -16.52 -3.36
C SER A 268 11.34 -16.09 -4.82
N ASP A 269 11.40 -17.03 -5.77
CA ASP A 269 11.22 -16.77 -7.19
C ASP A 269 9.74 -16.62 -7.59
N ALA A 270 8.82 -16.87 -6.66
CA ALA A 270 7.41 -16.61 -6.88
C ALA A 270 7.09 -15.14 -6.55
N PHE A 271 6.84 -14.38 -7.62
CA PHE A 271 6.40 -13.00 -7.61
C PHE A 271 5.30 -12.82 -8.65
N ILE A 272 4.53 -11.74 -8.54
CA ILE A 272 3.40 -11.43 -9.44
C ILE A 272 3.92 -10.86 -10.75
N GLU A 273 4.75 -9.82 -10.66
CA GLU A 273 5.34 -9.16 -11.82
C GLU A 273 6.66 -8.47 -11.44
N LYS A 274 7.54 -8.27 -12.42
CA LYS A 274 8.84 -7.60 -12.29
C LYS A 274 8.87 -6.25 -13.02
N ASP A 275 9.76 -5.37 -12.59
CA ASP A 275 9.99 -4.02 -13.11
C ASP A 275 8.75 -3.11 -12.96
N VAL A 276 8.01 -3.34 -11.86
CA VAL A 276 6.77 -2.65 -11.48
C VAL A 276 6.81 -2.20 -10.03
N GLU A 277 6.04 -1.17 -9.67
CA GLU A 277 5.88 -0.67 -8.30
C GLU A 277 4.42 -0.32 -8.01
N GLY A 278 4.15 0.30 -6.85
CA GLY A 278 2.86 0.90 -6.53
C GLY A 278 1.63 0.00 -6.70
N PRO A 279 1.59 -1.20 -6.07
CA PRO A 279 0.39 -2.03 -6.09
C PRO A 279 -0.83 -1.23 -5.66
N ALA A 280 -1.95 -1.41 -6.37
CA ALA A 280 -3.25 -0.92 -5.93
C ALA A 280 -4.27 -2.04 -6.10
N ALA A 281 -4.54 -2.75 -5.01
CA ALA A 281 -5.39 -3.93 -4.98
C ALA A 281 -6.83 -3.57 -4.58
N PHE A 282 -7.81 -4.13 -5.29
CA PHE A 282 -9.22 -3.95 -4.98
C PHE A 282 -10.05 -5.16 -5.40
N TRP A 283 -11.16 -5.39 -4.69
CA TRP A 283 -12.11 -6.47 -5.03
C TRP A 283 -12.91 -6.13 -6.28
N ASP A 284 -13.19 -7.14 -7.10
CA ASP A 284 -14.19 -7.04 -8.16
C ASP A 284 -15.59 -6.80 -7.56
N ASN A 285 -16.36 -5.93 -8.19
CA ASN A 285 -17.70 -5.57 -7.73
C ASN A 285 -18.76 -6.64 -7.99
N LEU A 286 -18.51 -7.57 -8.92
CA LEU A 286 -19.45 -8.59 -9.38
C LEU A 286 -19.03 -10.01 -9.02
N ASP A 287 -17.73 -10.25 -8.80
CA ASP A 287 -17.15 -11.57 -8.51
C ASP A 287 -16.39 -11.55 -7.18
N GLU A 288 -17.01 -12.12 -6.14
CA GLU A 288 -16.51 -12.00 -4.75
C GLU A 288 -15.14 -12.65 -4.50
N GLU A 289 -14.70 -13.57 -5.36
CA GLU A 289 -13.41 -14.25 -5.24
C GLU A 289 -12.31 -13.56 -6.06
N LYS A 290 -12.68 -12.61 -6.91
CA LYS A 290 -11.75 -11.97 -7.85
C LYS A 290 -11.16 -10.70 -7.25
N VAL A 291 -9.84 -10.61 -7.29
CA VAL A 291 -9.08 -9.39 -6.99
C VAL A 291 -8.49 -8.83 -8.27
N HIS A 292 -8.56 -7.52 -8.36
CA HIS A 292 -7.84 -6.69 -9.31
C HIS A 292 -6.62 -6.07 -8.65
N LEU A 293 -5.52 -5.97 -9.39
CA LEU A 293 -4.28 -5.37 -8.95
C LEU A 293 -3.73 -4.49 -10.07
N LEU A 294 -3.70 -3.18 -9.85
CA LEU A 294 -2.95 -2.28 -10.70
C LEU A 294 -1.49 -2.28 -10.27
N LEU A 295 -0.56 -2.42 -11.22
CA LEU A 295 0.89 -2.32 -10.99
C LEU A 295 1.49 -1.24 -11.90
N ASP A 296 2.23 -0.31 -11.31
CA ASP A 296 2.83 0.83 -12.00
C ASP A 296 4.14 0.40 -12.68
N HIS A 297 4.13 0.34 -14.01
CA HIS A 297 5.33 0.11 -14.81
C HIS A 297 6.11 1.43 -14.91
N TYR A 298 6.81 1.76 -13.83
CA TYR A 298 7.48 3.05 -13.61
C TYR A 298 8.54 3.41 -14.66
N GLY A 299 9.12 2.41 -15.33
CA GLY A 299 10.08 2.60 -16.42
C GLY A 299 9.45 2.94 -17.77
N ALA A 300 8.21 2.49 -18.03
CA ALA A 300 7.43 2.80 -19.23
C ALA A 300 5.99 2.26 -19.11
N GLY A 301 4.99 3.05 -19.53
CA GLY A 301 3.61 2.57 -19.72
C GLY A 301 2.63 2.88 -18.59
N GLY A 302 3.10 3.19 -17.38
CA GLY A 302 2.23 3.50 -16.24
C GLY A 302 1.47 2.26 -15.77
N TYR A 303 0.22 2.43 -15.33
CA TYR A 303 -0.54 1.32 -14.77
C TYR A 303 -0.94 0.23 -15.77
N GLN A 304 -0.68 -1.03 -15.39
CA GLN A 304 -1.24 -2.24 -15.99
C GLN A 304 -2.15 -2.93 -14.98
N LEU A 305 -3.31 -3.40 -15.42
CA LEU A 305 -4.26 -4.16 -14.60
C LEU A 305 -3.98 -5.66 -14.66
N TYR A 306 -4.01 -6.31 -13.51
CA TYR A 306 -3.93 -7.76 -13.34
C TYR A 306 -5.16 -8.27 -12.58
N GLU A 307 -5.60 -9.49 -12.85
CA GLU A 307 -6.68 -10.14 -12.08
C GLU A 307 -6.32 -11.57 -11.66
N SER A 308 -6.87 -12.00 -10.52
CA SER A 308 -6.75 -13.37 -10.01
C SER A 308 -7.96 -13.78 -9.17
N LYS A 309 -8.40 -15.03 -9.32
CA LYS A 309 -9.34 -15.72 -8.41
C LYS A 309 -8.65 -16.52 -7.31
N ASN A 310 -7.31 -16.56 -7.32
CA ASN A 310 -6.50 -17.11 -6.25
C ASN A 310 -5.48 -16.05 -5.80
N PRO A 311 -5.95 -14.93 -5.24
CA PRO A 311 -5.12 -13.75 -5.03
C PRO A 311 -4.09 -13.91 -3.89
N ALA A 312 -4.17 -14.98 -3.11
CA ALA A 312 -3.14 -15.35 -2.12
C ALA A 312 -1.92 -16.05 -2.74
N SER A 313 -2.02 -16.46 -4.01
CA SER A 313 -0.91 -17.03 -4.78
C SER A 313 -0.11 -15.94 -5.47
N ASN A 314 1.21 -16.06 -5.45
CA ASN A 314 2.11 -15.23 -6.27
C ASN A 314 2.07 -15.61 -7.76
N LEU A 315 1.47 -16.76 -8.09
CA LEU A 315 1.32 -17.26 -9.46
C LEU A 315 -0.13 -17.15 -9.93
N GLY A 316 -0.34 -16.98 -11.23
CA GLY A 316 -1.66 -17.04 -11.87
C GLY A 316 -2.38 -15.70 -12.00
N TRP A 317 -1.69 -14.58 -11.78
CA TRP A 317 -2.19 -13.24 -12.10
C TRP A 317 -2.16 -13.00 -13.61
N ASN A 318 -3.31 -12.64 -14.19
CA ASN A 318 -3.45 -12.44 -15.64
C ASN A 318 -3.53 -10.95 -15.96
N LYS A 319 -2.80 -10.51 -17.00
CA LYS A 319 -2.92 -9.13 -17.51
C LYS A 319 -4.28 -8.94 -18.19
N THR A 320 -4.98 -7.87 -17.82
CA THR A 320 -6.23 -7.44 -18.46
C THR A 320 -5.93 -6.31 -19.45
N SER A 321 -6.70 -6.19 -20.53
CA SER A 321 -6.55 -5.02 -21.43
C SER A 321 -6.80 -3.73 -20.66
N THR A 322 -5.96 -2.74 -20.88
CA THR A 322 -6.07 -1.38 -20.34
C THR A 322 -6.39 -0.35 -21.44
N ASP A 323 -6.95 -0.78 -22.58
CA ASP A 323 -7.25 0.12 -23.73
C ASP A 323 -8.22 1.25 -23.37
N LYS A 324 -9.05 1.05 -22.34
CA LYS A 324 -9.99 2.04 -21.79
C LYS A 324 -9.50 2.66 -20.48
N PHE A 325 -8.30 2.34 -20.04
CA PHE A 325 -7.68 2.91 -18.85
C PHE A 325 -6.90 4.18 -19.25
N PRO A 326 -6.99 5.28 -18.48
CA PRO A 326 -6.24 6.49 -18.78
C PRO A 326 -4.73 6.28 -18.73
N THR A 327 -4.02 6.85 -19.68
CA THR A 327 -2.55 6.80 -19.73
C THR A 327 -1.93 7.86 -18.81
N GLY A 328 -0.68 7.62 -18.39
CA GLY A 328 0.10 8.56 -17.58
C GLY A 328 -0.29 8.61 -16.10
N LEU A 329 -1.18 7.74 -15.64
CA LEU A 329 -1.45 7.53 -14.22
C LEU A 329 -0.32 6.74 -13.58
N ARG A 330 0.06 7.16 -12.38
CA ARG A 330 1.10 6.56 -11.55
C ARG A 330 0.51 6.14 -10.20
N HIS A 331 1.33 5.54 -9.34
CA HIS A 331 0.96 4.99 -8.04
C HIS A 331 -0.18 5.75 -7.35
N GLY A 332 -1.25 5.04 -6.99
CA GLY A 332 -2.42 5.57 -6.29
C GLY A 332 -3.33 4.45 -5.82
N SER A 333 -4.64 4.66 -5.82
CA SER A 333 -5.60 3.76 -5.18
C SER A 333 -6.96 3.72 -5.88
N VAL A 334 -7.74 2.66 -5.61
CA VAL A 334 -9.08 2.46 -6.17
C VAL A 334 -10.09 2.14 -5.06
N LEU A 335 -11.19 2.89 -5.04
CA LEU A 335 -12.32 2.70 -4.12
C LEU A 335 -13.55 2.18 -4.88
N PRO A 336 -14.02 0.97 -4.59
CA PRO A 336 -15.35 0.53 -5.00
C PRO A 336 -16.47 1.38 -4.39
N ILE A 337 -17.45 1.77 -5.18
CA ILE A 337 -18.53 2.68 -4.77
C ILE A 337 -19.93 2.15 -5.14
N ASP A 338 -20.91 2.53 -4.32
CA ASP A 338 -22.32 2.23 -4.55
C ASP A 338 -22.98 3.19 -5.56
N GLU A 339 -24.22 2.90 -5.94
CA GLU A 339 -24.97 3.70 -6.91
C GLU A 339 -25.18 5.15 -6.44
N ALA A 340 -25.42 5.36 -5.14
CA ALA A 340 -25.64 6.70 -4.59
C ALA A 340 -24.39 7.58 -4.74
N THR A 341 -23.22 7.01 -4.43
CA THR A 341 -21.93 7.67 -4.60
C THR A 341 -21.61 7.88 -6.07
N TYR A 342 -21.84 6.86 -6.92
CA TYR A 342 -21.62 6.93 -8.37
C TYR A 342 -22.44 8.06 -9.01
N ALA A 343 -23.72 8.16 -8.65
CA ALA A 343 -24.60 9.23 -9.09
C ALA A 343 -24.17 10.61 -8.57
N THR A 344 -23.74 10.70 -7.30
CA THR A 344 -23.25 11.95 -6.69
C THR A 344 -22.03 12.51 -7.43
N VAL A 345 -21.03 11.65 -7.67
CA VAL A 345 -19.81 12.02 -8.40
C VAL A 345 -20.13 12.46 -9.83
N LYS A 346 -20.96 11.69 -10.55
CA LYS A 346 -21.40 12.04 -11.91
C LYS A 346 -22.16 13.37 -11.94
N GLY A 347 -23.10 13.55 -11.02
CA GLY A 347 -23.90 14.77 -10.92
C GLY A 347 -23.08 16.00 -10.55
N LYS A 348 -21.97 15.85 -9.82
CA LYS A 348 -21.11 16.98 -9.42
C LYS A 348 -20.12 17.38 -10.51
N PHE A 349 -19.45 16.42 -11.13
CA PHE A 349 -18.30 16.71 -11.98
C PHE A 349 -18.54 16.48 -13.48
N LEU A 350 -19.58 15.72 -13.84
CA LEU A 350 -19.85 15.28 -15.21
C LEU A 350 -21.18 15.79 -15.77
N SER A 351 -21.96 16.53 -14.99
CA SER A 351 -23.13 17.27 -15.50
C SER A 351 -22.65 18.49 -16.30
N SER A 352 -23.12 18.59 -17.53
CA SER A 352 -22.78 19.55 -18.59
C SER A 352 -22.82 21.02 -18.18
#